data_AF-A0A4S2FAL5-F1
#
_entry.id   AF-A0A4S2FAL5-F1
#
_cell.length_a   1.000
_cell.length_b   1.000
_cell.length_c   1.000
_cell.angle_alpha   90.00
_cell.angle_beta   90.00
_cell.angle_gamma   90.00
#
_symmetry.space_group_name_H-M   'P 1'
#
loop_
_entity.id
_entity.type
_entity.pdbx_description
1 polymer ?
#
loop_
_entity_poly.entity_id
_entity_poly.type
_entity_poly.pdbx_seq_one_letter_code
_entity_poly.pdbx_strand_id
1 'polypeptide(L)'
;MKRFLKCLFAMMMVVGLSACSNSEQEQEAIKVVIDSYLGNCKSGDYESADAFLSKDAGSDLEFAAVYSELDSQLESMGLGEDFDREARSFVQDFVSKTFMEYKVDGIQVDGDKATANITLNGKDTDEFDLNEIQDLTLNEVTNYINDHTEELQSYAENHTEEELEAKMYKDLSKVVFDKMKEMVAQLPEAETNLVFGLTKEDGDWKITSIQEKQ
;
A
#
# COMPACT_ATOMS: atom_id res chain seq x y z
N MET A 1 -1.83 -10.46 -28.19
CA MET A 1 -2.05 -9.09 -28.68
C MET A 1 -1.00 -8.19 -28.04
N LYS A 2 -0.16 -7.54 -28.85
CA LYS A 2 1.00 -6.74 -28.43
C LYS A 2 0.65 -5.25 -28.46
N ARG A 3 0.24 -4.63 -27.35
CA ARG A 3 0.12 -3.15 -27.27
C ARG A 3 0.36 -2.50 -25.89
N PHE A 4 0.49 -3.24 -24.78
CA PHE A 4 0.70 -2.63 -23.46
C PHE A 4 2.18 -2.39 -23.06
N LEU A 5 3.15 -2.98 -23.78
CA LEU A 5 4.58 -2.87 -23.44
C LEU A 5 5.29 -1.61 -24.01
N LYS A 6 4.55 -0.61 -24.51
CA LYS A 6 5.16 0.58 -25.15
C LYS A 6 5.05 1.86 -24.32
N CYS A 7 4.38 1.83 -23.16
CA CYS A 7 4.26 3.00 -22.29
C CYS A 7 5.37 3.09 -21.22
N LEU A 8 5.98 1.96 -20.83
CA LEU A 8 7.06 1.96 -19.82
C LEU A 8 8.44 2.41 -20.35
N PHE A 9 8.65 2.42 -21.67
CA PHE A 9 9.97 2.67 -22.26
C PHE A 9 10.23 4.11 -22.70
N ALA A 10 9.24 4.99 -22.61
CA ALA A 10 9.32 6.35 -23.15
C ALA A 10 9.86 7.40 -22.16
N MET A 11 9.96 7.06 -20.87
CA MET A 11 10.39 8.01 -19.83
C MET A 11 11.91 8.06 -19.59
N MET A 12 12.66 7.16 -20.24
CA MET A 12 14.10 6.95 -19.99
C MET A 12 15.02 7.82 -20.89
N MET A 13 14.48 8.73 -21.69
CA MET A 13 15.21 9.33 -22.82
C MET A 13 15.28 10.86 -22.83
N VAL A 14 15.52 11.49 -21.67
CA VAL A 14 15.78 12.94 -21.58
C VAL A 14 16.93 13.26 -20.60
N VAL A 15 18.16 12.87 -20.93
CA VAL A 15 19.35 13.42 -20.25
C VAL A 15 20.47 13.65 -21.26
N GLY A 16 20.38 14.77 -21.97
CA GLY A 16 21.40 15.24 -22.88
C GLY A 16 21.66 16.73 -22.69
N LEU A 17 22.82 17.03 -22.09
CA LEU A 17 23.61 18.27 -22.17
C LEU A 17 23.16 19.47 -21.32
N SER A 18 23.94 19.80 -20.27
CA SER A 18 24.45 21.16 -19.95
C SER A 18 25.39 21.16 -18.73
N ALA A 19 26.64 21.56 -18.92
CA ALA A 19 27.75 21.44 -17.96
C ALA A 19 27.79 22.51 -16.83
N CYS A 20 26.63 23.00 -16.39
CA CYS A 20 26.45 23.80 -15.16
C CYS A 20 25.12 23.50 -14.45
N SER A 21 24.42 22.42 -14.84
CA SER A 21 23.07 22.04 -14.38
C SER A 21 23.00 20.62 -13.83
N ASN A 22 24.14 19.96 -13.60
CA ASN A 22 24.18 18.53 -13.26
C ASN A 22 23.50 18.27 -11.91
N SER A 23 23.73 19.08 -10.87
CA SER A 23 23.11 18.85 -9.56
C SER A 23 21.59 19.04 -9.56
N GLU A 24 21.07 20.07 -10.25
CA GLU A 24 19.62 20.30 -10.32
C GLU A 24 18.92 19.21 -11.13
N GLN A 25 19.53 18.76 -12.23
CA GLN A 25 18.99 17.67 -13.03
C GLN A 25 18.98 16.34 -12.28
N GLU A 26 20.04 16.06 -11.49
CA GLU A 26 20.09 14.87 -10.64
C GLU A 26 19.05 14.94 -9.52
N GLN A 27 18.86 16.11 -8.89
CA GLN A 27 17.82 16.32 -7.88
C GLN A 27 16.41 16.10 -8.45
N GLU A 28 16.12 16.59 -9.65
CA GLU A 28 14.83 16.36 -10.30
C GLU A 28 14.63 14.88 -10.63
N ALA A 29 15.66 14.18 -11.12
CA ALA A 29 15.59 12.74 -11.38
C ALA A 29 15.31 11.94 -10.09
N ILE A 30 15.98 12.29 -8.98
CA ILE A 30 15.74 11.69 -7.66
C ILE A 30 14.31 11.97 -7.19
N LYS A 31 13.83 13.20 -7.36
CA LYS A 31 12.46 13.59 -7.03
C LYS A 31 11.44 12.73 -7.79
N VAL A 32 11.63 12.53 -9.10
CA VAL A 32 10.76 11.68 -9.91
C VAL A 32 10.74 10.23 -9.40
N VAL A 33 11.89 9.69 -9.00
CA VAL A 33 11.97 8.33 -8.42
C VAL A 33 11.17 8.23 -7.12
N ILE A 34 11.34 9.20 -6.21
CA ILE A 34 10.60 9.26 -4.93
C ILE A 34 9.10 9.42 -5.19
N ASP A 35 8.72 10.35 -6.06
CA ASP A 35 7.33 10.65 -6.38
C ASP A 35 6.64 9.44 -7.02
N SER A 36 7.35 8.71 -7.90
CA SER A 36 6.82 7.52 -8.55
C SER A 36 6.70 6.34 -7.57
N TYR A 37 7.70 6.11 -6.72
CA TYR A 37 7.66 5.09 -5.68
C TYR A 37 6.47 5.30 -4.73
N LEU A 38 6.38 6.49 -4.12
CA LEU A 38 5.30 6.82 -3.19
C LEU A 38 3.93 6.81 -3.90
N GLY A 39 3.83 7.33 -5.12
CA GLY A 39 2.60 7.29 -5.91
C GLY A 39 2.12 5.88 -6.21
N ASN A 40 3.03 4.97 -6.53
CA ASN A 40 2.74 3.56 -6.78
C ASN A 40 2.31 2.84 -5.50
N CYS A 41 3.01 3.05 -4.37
CA CYS A 41 2.55 2.56 -3.06
C CYS A 41 1.13 3.05 -2.76
N LYS A 42 0.82 4.33 -3.00
CA LYS A 42 -0.50 4.92 -2.67
C LYS A 42 -1.62 4.30 -3.49
N SER A 43 -1.33 3.98 -4.74
CA SER A 43 -2.29 3.41 -5.68
C SER A 43 -2.42 1.89 -5.57
N GLY A 44 -1.55 1.23 -4.79
CA GLY A 44 -1.50 -0.22 -4.64
C GLY A 44 -0.77 -0.94 -5.78
N ASP A 45 -0.06 -0.22 -6.64
CA ASP A 45 0.78 -0.80 -7.71
C ASP A 45 2.17 -1.15 -7.16
N TYR A 46 2.21 -2.14 -6.27
CA TYR A 46 3.42 -2.48 -5.52
C TYR A 46 4.53 -3.05 -6.40
N GLU A 47 4.21 -3.75 -7.49
CA GLU A 47 5.22 -4.18 -8.47
C GLU A 47 5.92 -2.97 -9.11
N SER A 48 5.17 -1.94 -9.49
CA SER A 48 5.74 -0.71 -10.05
C SER A 48 6.45 0.13 -8.99
N ALA A 49 6.06 0.04 -7.72
CA ALA A 49 6.79 0.66 -6.61
C ALA A 49 8.17 -0.02 -6.45
N ASP A 50 8.18 -1.35 -6.30
CA ASP A 50 9.39 -2.15 -6.07
C ASP A 50 10.40 -2.02 -7.23
N ALA A 51 9.94 -1.72 -8.44
CA ALA A 51 10.81 -1.42 -9.58
C ALA A 51 11.74 -0.20 -9.36
N PHE A 52 11.43 0.70 -8.43
CA PHE A 52 12.29 1.83 -8.04
C PHE A 52 13.31 1.49 -6.96
N LEU A 53 13.23 0.29 -6.37
CA LEU A 53 14.18 -0.18 -5.37
C LEU A 53 15.47 -0.68 -6.02
N SER A 54 16.56 -0.51 -5.30
CA SER A 54 17.85 -1.14 -5.59
C SER A 54 17.77 -2.64 -5.29
N LYS A 55 18.60 -3.43 -5.95
CA LYS A 55 18.75 -4.87 -5.64
C LYS A 55 19.29 -5.11 -4.23
N ASP A 56 19.95 -4.11 -3.64
CA ASP A 56 20.49 -4.15 -2.29
C ASP A 56 19.54 -3.49 -1.26
N ALA A 57 18.32 -3.11 -1.66
CA ALA A 57 17.32 -2.61 -0.73
C ALA A 57 16.93 -3.67 0.30
N GLY A 58 16.57 -3.23 1.52
CA GLY A 58 16.05 -4.13 2.53
C GLY A 58 14.70 -4.72 2.11
N SER A 59 14.47 -6.01 2.41
CA SER A 59 13.22 -6.72 2.09
C SER A 59 11.98 -6.04 2.67
N ASP A 60 12.13 -5.30 3.76
CA ASP A 60 11.04 -4.58 4.42
C ASP A 60 10.47 -3.43 3.55
N LEU A 61 11.15 -3.07 2.46
CA LEU A 61 10.68 -2.07 1.48
C LEU A 61 9.94 -2.68 0.30
N GLU A 62 10.02 -4.01 0.11
CA GLU A 62 9.44 -4.75 -1.02
C GLU A 62 7.95 -5.04 -0.76
N PHE A 63 7.08 -4.10 -1.14
CA PHE A 63 5.64 -4.24 -0.90
C PHE A 63 5.00 -5.31 -1.77
N ALA A 64 5.56 -5.62 -2.95
CA ALA A 64 5.00 -6.63 -3.84
C ALA A 64 5.07 -8.04 -3.22
N ALA A 65 6.16 -8.34 -2.52
CA ALA A 65 6.31 -9.61 -1.82
C ALA A 65 5.31 -9.75 -0.67
N VAL A 66 5.15 -8.69 0.14
CA VAL A 66 4.16 -8.63 1.23
C VAL A 66 2.74 -8.78 0.69
N TYR A 67 2.41 -8.09 -0.40
CA TYR A 67 1.08 -8.16 -0.99
C TYR A 67 0.81 -9.51 -1.67
N SER A 68 1.82 -10.13 -2.27
CA SER A 68 1.71 -11.49 -2.80
C SER A 68 1.46 -12.52 -1.70
N GLU A 69 2.04 -12.33 -0.51
CA GLU A 69 1.78 -13.18 0.65
C GLU A 69 0.34 -13.01 1.14
N LEU A 70 -0.18 -11.77 1.19
CA LEU A 70 -1.60 -11.50 1.45
C LEU A 70 -2.50 -12.23 0.44
N ASP A 71 -2.21 -12.12 -0.86
CA ASP A 71 -2.98 -12.80 -1.90
C ASP A 71 -2.96 -14.32 -1.72
N SER A 72 -1.80 -14.91 -1.42
CA SER A 72 -1.69 -16.35 -1.14
C SER A 72 -2.49 -16.76 0.10
N GLN A 73 -2.55 -15.92 1.14
CA GLN A 73 -3.34 -16.20 2.33
C GLN A 73 -4.84 -16.12 2.04
N LEU A 74 -5.30 -15.10 1.32
CA LEU A 74 -6.70 -14.96 0.90
C LEU A 74 -7.14 -16.17 0.05
N GLU A 75 -6.33 -16.55 -0.94
CA GLU A 75 -6.57 -17.74 -1.77
C GLU A 75 -6.63 -19.03 -0.92
N SER A 76 -5.73 -19.17 0.06
CA SER A 76 -5.72 -20.33 0.96
C SER A 76 -6.92 -20.37 1.90
N MET A 77 -7.45 -19.22 2.30
CA MET A 77 -8.63 -19.14 3.17
C MET A 77 -9.91 -19.46 2.40
N GLY A 78 -9.95 -19.18 1.10
CA GLY A 78 -11.06 -19.58 0.23
C GLY A 78 -12.42 -18.98 0.61
N LEU A 79 -12.43 -17.78 1.22
CA LEU A 79 -13.65 -17.14 1.73
C LEU A 79 -14.50 -16.47 0.65
N GLY A 80 -14.00 -16.44 -0.59
CA GLY A 80 -14.70 -15.98 -1.78
C GLY A 80 -14.25 -14.61 -2.27
N GLU A 81 -14.47 -14.35 -3.57
CA GLU A 81 -13.97 -13.16 -4.27
C GLU A 81 -14.42 -11.83 -3.66
N ASP A 82 -15.63 -11.80 -3.06
CA ASP A 82 -16.14 -10.61 -2.39
C ASP A 82 -15.32 -10.28 -1.14
N PHE A 83 -14.97 -11.28 -0.34
CA PHE A 83 -14.11 -11.12 0.83
C PHE A 83 -12.72 -10.64 0.42
N ASP A 84 -12.10 -11.32 -0.55
CA ASP A 84 -10.75 -10.98 -0.98
C ASP A 84 -10.69 -9.57 -1.58
N ARG A 85 -11.74 -9.13 -2.28
CA ARG A 85 -11.84 -7.77 -2.81
C ARG A 85 -11.89 -6.74 -1.69
N GLU A 86 -12.70 -6.96 -0.65
CA GLU A 86 -12.81 -6.03 0.46
C GLU A 86 -11.52 -5.99 1.32
N ALA A 87 -10.85 -7.13 1.49
CA ALA A 87 -9.53 -7.22 2.14
C ALA A 87 -8.47 -6.38 1.41
N ARG A 88 -8.36 -6.54 0.09
CA ARG A 88 -7.45 -5.73 -0.74
C ARG A 88 -7.80 -4.25 -0.69
N SER A 89 -9.09 -3.92 -0.73
CA SER A 89 -9.56 -2.54 -0.59
C SER A 89 -9.19 -1.95 0.78
N PHE A 90 -9.25 -2.73 1.85
CA PHE A 90 -8.82 -2.28 3.18
C PHE A 90 -7.31 -2.01 3.21
N VAL A 91 -6.47 -2.90 2.68
CA VAL A 91 -5.02 -2.69 2.64
C VAL A 91 -4.66 -1.44 1.85
N GLN A 92 -5.29 -1.24 0.69
CA GLN A 92 -5.10 -0.03 -0.11
C GLN A 92 -5.54 1.23 0.65
N ASP A 93 -6.69 1.20 1.33
CA ASP A 93 -7.16 2.33 2.13
C ASP A 93 -6.18 2.62 3.29
N PHE A 94 -5.79 1.60 4.05
CA PHE A 94 -4.81 1.70 5.14
C PHE A 94 -3.53 2.40 4.70
N VAL A 95 -2.88 1.88 3.65
CA VAL A 95 -1.66 2.43 3.07
C VAL A 95 -1.87 3.88 2.62
N SER A 96 -2.98 4.18 1.93
CA SER A 96 -3.28 5.54 1.47
C SER A 96 -3.52 6.56 2.60
N LYS A 97 -3.93 6.07 3.78
CA LYS A 97 -4.14 6.88 5.00
C LYS A 97 -2.87 7.06 5.79
N THR A 98 -1.97 6.07 5.82
CA THR A 98 -0.62 6.19 6.42
C THR A 98 0.19 7.30 5.76
N PHE A 99 0.01 7.55 4.46
CA PHE A 99 0.63 8.69 3.77
C PHE A 99 -0.34 9.42 2.85
N MET A 100 -1.03 10.39 3.43
CA MET A 100 -1.98 11.23 2.69
C MET A 100 -1.24 12.25 1.81
N GLU A 101 -0.23 12.92 2.36
CA GLU A 101 0.56 13.95 1.68
C GLU A 101 2.04 13.80 2.04
N TYR A 102 2.93 14.19 1.12
CA TYR A 102 4.35 14.26 1.41
C TYR A 102 5.01 15.48 0.76
N LYS A 103 6.16 15.86 1.31
CA LYS A 103 6.99 16.94 0.82
C LYS A 103 8.44 16.49 0.82
N VAL A 104 9.14 16.71 -0.29
CA VAL A 104 10.60 16.56 -0.35
C VAL A 104 11.24 17.85 0.16
N ASP A 105 11.86 17.81 1.34
CA ASP A 105 12.43 18.99 2.01
C ASP A 105 13.82 19.35 1.51
N GLY A 106 14.57 18.36 1.04
CA GLY A 106 15.88 18.60 0.49
C GLY A 106 16.55 17.33 -0.02
N ILE A 107 17.32 17.47 -1.08
CA ILE A 107 18.09 16.40 -1.72
C ILE A 107 19.57 16.78 -1.70
N GLN A 108 20.41 15.88 -1.24
CA GLN A 108 21.86 15.98 -1.26
C GLN A 108 22.41 14.88 -2.17
N VAL A 109 23.24 15.26 -3.14
CA VAL A 109 23.84 14.35 -4.11
C VAL A 109 25.36 14.34 -3.91
N ASP A 110 25.94 13.16 -3.77
CA ASP A 110 27.38 12.92 -3.65
C ASP A 110 27.80 11.80 -4.61
N GLY A 111 28.21 12.21 -5.82
CA GLY A 111 28.55 11.29 -6.90
C GLY A 111 27.36 10.41 -7.29
N ASP A 112 27.52 9.10 -7.12
CA ASP A 112 26.50 8.08 -7.42
C ASP A 112 25.59 7.77 -6.22
N LYS A 113 25.65 8.57 -5.15
CA LYS A 113 24.79 8.43 -3.97
C LYS A 113 23.99 9.70 -3.74
N ALA A 114 22.81 9.54 -3.16
CA ALA A 114 22.01 10.67 -2.72
C ALA A 114 21.25 10.37 -1.43
N THR A 115 20.85 11.44 -0.75
CA THR A 115 19.96 11.41 0.40
C THR A 115 18.86 12.43 0.19
N ALA A 116 17.61 12.02 0.35
CA ALA A 116 16.45 12.90 0.32
C ALA A 116 15.73 12.90 1.67
N ASN A 117 15.48 14.08 2.22
CA ASN A 117 14.64 14.24 3.40
C ASN A 117 13.20 14.48 2.95
N ILE A 118 12.26 13.74 3.53
CA ILE A 118 10.85 13.80 3.20
C ILE A 118 10.03 13.93 4.47
N THR A 119 9.17 14.92 4.54
CA THR A 119 8.09 14.98 5.54
C THR A 119 6.84 14.33 4.96
N LEU A 120 6.31 13.35 5.69
CA LEU A 120 5.05 12.67 5.43
C LEU A 120 3.98 13.13 6.40
N ASN A 121 2.76 13.36 5.92
CA ASN A 121 1.59 13.59 6.74
C ASN A 121 0.56 12.51 6.46
N GLY A 122 0.09 11.85 7.51
CA GLY A 122 -0.83 10.74 7.42
C GLY A 122 -1.49 10.42 8.75
N LYS A 123 -2.11 9.26 8.82
CA LYS A 123 -2.64 8.69 10.06
C LYS A 123 -1.53 8.03 10.84
N ASP A 124 -1.55 8.23 12.16
CA ASP A 124 -0.68 7.55 13.10
C ASP A 124 -1.07 6.07 13.18
N THR A 125 -0.42 5.24 12.38
CA THR A 125 -0.72 3.80 12.34
C THR A 125 -0.11 3.02 13.50
N ASP A 126 0.76 3.62 14.30
CA ASP A 126 1.28 2.98 15.51
C ASP A 126 0.20 2.91 16.61
N GLU A 127 -0.79 3.81 16.54
CA GLU A 127 -1.99 3.82 17.38
C GLU A 127 -3.09 2.86 16.87
N PHE A 128 -2.85 2.13 15.77
CA PHE A 128 -3.83 1.17 15.25
C PHE A 128 -3.82 -0.14 16.05
N ASP A 129 -4.78 -0.29 16.96
CA ASP A 129 -4.92 -1.49 17.80
C ASP A 129 -5.72 -2.61 17.12
N LEU A 130 -5.02 -3.69 16.75
CA LEU A 130 -5.64 -4.89 16.18
C LEU A 130 -6.61 -5.59 17.15
N ASN A 131 -6.45 -5.42 18.46
CA ASN A 131 -7.36 -6.02 19.45
C ASN A 131 -8.73 -5.31 19.44
N GLU A 132 -8.74 -3.98 19.27
CA GLU A 132 -9.98 -3.21 19.17
C GLU A 132 -10.78 -3.62 17.91
N ILE A 133 -10.08 -3.93 16.82
CA ILE A 133 -10.71 -4.50 15.60
C ILE A 133 -11.36 -5.84 15.89
N GLN A 134 -10.69 -6.72 16.64
CA GLN A 134 -11.26 -8.04 16.94
C GLN A 134 -12.58 -7.90 17.70
N ASP A 135 -12.64 -7.07 18.73
CA ASP A 135 -13.88 -6.88 19.50
C ASP A 135 -14.98 -6.21 18.66
N LEU A 136 -14.63 -5.21 17.84
CA LEU A 136 -15.59 -4.54 16.96
C LEU A 136 -16.13 -5.48 15.89
N THR A 137 -15.27 -6.25 15.23
CA THR A 137 -15.69 -7.20 14.18
C THR A 137 -16.56 -8.32 14.75
N LEU A 138 -16.27 -8.82 15.96
CA LEU A 138 -17.14 -9.79 16.65
C LEU A 138 -18.53 -9.21 16.95
N ASN A 139 -18.61 -7.94 17.37
CA ASN A 139 -19.88 -7.27 17.60
C ASN A 139 -20.68 -7.11 16.30
N GLU A 140 -20.05 -6.70 15.20
CA GLU A 140 -20.72 -6.56 13.90
C GLU A 140 -21.22 -7.91 13.36
N VAL A 141 -20.42 -8.97 13.49
CA VAL A 141 -20.85 -10.33 13.15
C VAL A 141 -22.06 -10.76 13.98
N THR A 142 -22.04 -10.49 15.28
CA THR A 142 -23.15 -10.83 16.19
C THR A 142 -24.41 -10.06 15.84
N ASN A 143 -24.30 -8.75 15.57
CA ASN A 143 -25.43 -7.91 15.18
C ASN A 143 -26.05 -8.40 13.87
N TYR A 144 -25.23 -8.69 12.86
CA TYR A 144 -25.69 -9.24 11.59
C TYR A 144 -26.48 -10.55 11.78
N ILE A 145 -25.94 -11.50 12.55
CA ILE A 145 -26.62 -12.78 12.81
C ILE A 145 -27.98 -12.54 13.50
N ASN A 146 -28.03 -11.65 14.50
CA ASN A 146 -29.27 -11.35 15.21
C ASN A 146 -30.32 -10.68 14.29
N ASP A 147 -29.90 -9.70 13.49
CA ASP A 147 -30.80 -8.95 12.60
C ASP A 147 -31.29 -9.80 11.42
N HIS A 148 -30.50 -10.78 10.99
CA HIS A 148 -30.80 -11.66 9.86
C HIS A 148 -31.17 -13.09 10.27
N THR A 149 -31.50 -13.34 11.55
CA THR A 149 -31.75 -14.71 12.06
C THR A 149 -32.81 -15.47 11.24
N GLU A 150 -33.97 -14.85 10.97
CA GLU A 150 -35.04 -15.50 10.20
C GLU A 150 -34.64 -15.75 8.75
N GLU A 151 -33.91 -14.83 8.13
CA GLU A 151 -33.40 -14.96 6.77
C GLU A 151 -32.39 -16.12 6.68
N LEU A 152 -31.41 -16.15 7.59
CA LEU A 152 -30.37 -17.17 7.63
C LEU A 152 -30.97 -18.56 7.91
N GLN A 153 -31.95 -18.67 8.81
CA GLN A 153 -32.67 -19.92 9.06
C GLN A 153 -33.43 -20.38 7.81
N SER A 154 -34.18 -19.50 7.16
CA SER A 154 -34.91 -19.84 5.93
C SER A 154 -33.98 -20.23 4.77
N TYR A 155 -32.82 -19.56 4.67
CA TYR A 155 -31.79 -19.90 3.70
C TYR A 155 -31.23 -21.30 3.96
N ALA A 156 -30.91 -21.62 5.22
CA ALA A 156 -30.36 -22.91 5.64
C ALA A 156 -31.31 -24.10 5.41
N GLU A 157 -32.63 -23.88 5.32
CA GLU A 157 -33.59 -24.94 4.99
C GLU A 157 -33.46 -25.47 3.56
N ASN A 158 -32.90 -24.66 2.65
CA ASN A 158 -32.86 -24.95 1.20
C ASN A 158 -31.44 -25.01 0.62
N HIS A 159 -30.41 -24.74 1.43
CA HIS A 159 -29.01 -24.65 1.01
C HIS A 159 -28.11 -25.50 1.91
N THR A 160 -26.91 -25.82 1.41
CA THR A 160 -25.89 -26.52 2.20
C THR A 160 -25.28 -25.61 3.26
N GLU A 161 -24.60 -26.20 4.23
CA GLU A 161 -23.81 -25.46 5.22
C GLU A 161 -22.72 -24.60 4.55
N GLU A 162 -22.05 -25.13 3.52
CA GLU A 162 -21.05 -24.40 2.72
C GLU A 162 -21.67 -23.19 1.98
N GLU A 163 -22.88 -23.33 1.43
CA GLU A 163 -23.60 -22.23 0.77
C GLU A 163 -24.04 -21.15 1.77
N LEU A 164 -24.40 -21.54 3.00
CA LEU A 164 -24.73 -20.62 4.08
C LEU A 164 -23.47 -19.87 4.57
N GLU A 165 -22.35 -20.57 4.75
CA GLU A 165 -21.06 -19.97 5.10
C GLU A 165 -20.60 -18.96 4.05
N ALA A 166 -20.64 -19.34 2.76
CA ALA A 166 -20.28 -18.45 1.66
C ALA A 166 -21.17 -17.19 1.62
N LYS A 167 -22.47 -17.33 1.89
CA LYS A 167 -23.38 -16.19 2.04
C LYS A 167 -22.96 -15.30 3.20
N MET A 168 -22.67 -15.87 4.37
CA MET A 168 -22.24 -15.10 5.53
C MET A 168 -20.93 -14.36 5.28
N TYR A 169 -19.90 -15.00 4.71
CA TYR A 169 -18.64 -14.33 4.39
C TYR A 169 -18.84 -13.18 3.40
N LYS A 170 -19.66 -13.41 2.37
CA LYS A 170 -20.02 -12.37 1.42
C LYS A 170 -20.70 -11.18 2.11
N ASP A 171 -21.75 -11.43 2.88
CA ASP A 171 -22.56 -10.37 3.49
C ASP A 171 -21.76 -9.61 4.57
N LEU A 172 -20.95 -10.32 5.36
CA LEU A 172 -20.14 -9.76 6.44
C LEU A 172 -18.86 -9.06 5.97
N SER A 173 -18.28 -9.49 4.84
CA SER A 173 -17.00 -8.96 4.34
C SER A 173 -17.04 -7.43 4.29
N LYS A 174 -18.06 -6.87 3.64
CA LYS A 174 -18.22 -5.43 3.53
C LYS A 174 -18.40 -4.75 4.88
N VAL A 175 -19.23 -5.31 5.76
CA VAL A 175 -19.51 -4.74 7.10
C VAL A 175 -18.21 -4.64 7.91
N VAL A 176 -17.47 -5.75 7.96
CA VAL A 176 -16.21 -5.83 8.71
C VAL A 176 -15.15 -4.89 8.14
N PHE A 177 -14.89 -4.94 6.83
CA PHE A 177 -13.84 -4.12 6.23
C PHE A 177 -14.21 -2.63 6.17
N ASP A 178 -15.48 -2.26 6.01
CA ASP A 178 -15.91 -0.86 6.15
C ASP A 178 -15.67 -0.37 7.58
N LYS A 179 -15.95 -1.20 8.59
CA LYS A 179 -15.68 -0.82 9.98
C LYS A 179 -14.20 -0.62 10.27
N MET A 180 -13.34 -1.49 9.72
CA MET A 180 -11.90 -1.33 9.82
C MET A 180 -11.42 -0.04 9.15
N LYS A 181 -11.94 0.30 7.96
CA LYS A 181 -11.64 1.58 7.28
C LYS A 181 -12.09 2.79 8.11
N GLU A 182 -13.25 2.72 8.78
CA GLU A 182 -13.71 3.77 9.69
C GLU A 182 -12.74 4.00 10.85
N MET A 183 -12.20 2.93 11.44
CA MET A 183 -11.23 3.03 12.53
C MET A 183 -9.95 3.72 12.06
N VAL A 184 -9.40 3.31 10.92
CA VAL A 184 -8.23 3.95 10.30
C VAL A 184 -8.49 5.43 10.06
N ALA A 185 -9.67 5.79 9.56
CA ALA A 185 -10.04 7.18 9.31
C ALA A 185 -10.11 8.02 10.61
N GLN A 186 -10.38 7.40 11.76
CA GLN A 186 -10.48 8.05 13.07
C GLN A 186 -9.14 8.17 13.81
N LEU A 187 -8.09 7.49 13.36
CA LEU A 187 -6.74 7.63 13.92
C LEU A 187 -6.31 9.11 13.94
N PRO A 188 -5.49 9.53 14.90
CA PRO A 188 -4.92 10.87 14.90
C PRO A 188 -4.04 11.06 13.66
N GLU A 189 -3.88 12.31 13.25
CA GLU A 189 -2.90 12.65 12.21
C GLU A 189 -1.51 12.78 12.83
N ALA A 190 -0.51 12.28 12.13
CA ALA A 190 0.90 12.36 12.50
C ALA A 190 1.74 12.88 11.33
N GLU A 191 2.81 13.59 11.70
CA GLU A 191 3.89 13.96 10.80
C GLU A 191 5.06 13.01 11.03
N THR A 192 5.49 12.32 9.98
CA THR A 192 6.64 11.40 10.01
C THR A 192 7.76 11.97 9.13
N ASN A 193 8.96 12.08 9.68
CA ASN A 193 10.10 12.58 8.94
C ASN A 193 10.97 11.41 8.47
N LEU A 194 11.10 11.24 7.16
CA LEU A 194 11.83 10.15 6.53
C LEU A 194 13.12 10.62 5.85
N VAL A 195 14.09 9.72 5.80
CA VAL A 195 15.34 9.85 5.07
C VAL A 195 15.42 8.72 4.05
N PHE A 196 15.39 9.06 2.77
CA PHE A 196 15.57 8.14 1.66
C PHE A 196 17.04 8.12 1.28
N GLY A 197 17.63 6.93 1.26
CA GLY A 197 18.92 6.66 0.66
C GLY A 197 18.73 6.22 -0.79
N LEU A 198 19.51 6.78 -1.70
CA LEU A 198 19.50 6.40 -3.11
C LEU A 198 20.91 6.17 -3.64
N THR A 199 21.01 5.26 -4.61
CA THR A 199 22.24 5.01 -5.38
C THR A 199 21.95 4.98 -6.87
N LYS A 200 22.92 5.36 -7.68
CA LYS A 200 22.81 5.25 -9.14
C LYS A 200 23.25 3.84 -9.57
N GLU A 201 22.36 3.13 -10.26
CA GLU A 201 22.59 1.80 -10.84
C GLU A 201 22.30 1.85 -12.33
N ASP A 202 23.26 1.44 -13.17
CA ASP A 202 23.12 1.44 -14.64
C ASP A 202 22.66 2.78 -15.25
N GLY A 203 22.87 3.89 -14.54
CA GLY A 203 22.49 5.25 -14.95
C GLY A 203 21.21 5.79 -14.32
N ASP A 204 20.42 4.95 -13.64
CA ASP A 204 19.16 5.33 -12.99
C ASP A 204 19.32 5.42 -11.48
N TRP A 205 18.59 6.33 -10.83
CA TRP A 205 18.51 6.37 -9.38
C TRP A 205 17.59 5.28 -8.85
N LYS A 206 18.05 4.58 -7.80
CA LYS A 206 17.33 3.52 -7.10
C LYS A 206 17.32 3.78 -5.61
N ILE A 207 16.20 3.50 -4.96
CA ILE A 207 16.04 3.62 -3.51
C ILE A 207 16.71 2.43 -2.84
N THR A 208 17.63 2.69 -1.92
CA THR A 208 18.35 1.66 -1.16
C THR A 208 17.84 1.53 0.27
N SER A 209 17.31 2.61 0.85
CA SER A 209 16.81 2.62 2.21
C SER A 209 15.75 3.70 2.43
N ILE A 210 14.81 3.44 3.32
CA ILE A 210 13.89 4.43 3.88
C ILE A 210 13.96 4.28 5.39
N GLN A 211 14.27 5.37 6.09
CA GLN A 211 14.43 5.36 7.54
C GLN A 211 13.69 6.55 8.15
N GLU A 212 13.05 6.33 9.30
CA GLU A 212 12.56 7.44 10.10
C GLU A 212 13.72 8.21 10.72
N LYS A 213 13.62 9.53 10.69
CA LYS A 213 14.61 10.44 11.24
C LYS A 213 14.43 10.51 12.76
N GLN A 214 15.37 9.91 13.49
CA GLN A 214 15.48 10.01 14.95
C GLN A 214 15.78 11.44 15.42
#